data_AF-H6W1C3-F1
#
_entry.id   AF-H6W1C3-F1
#
_cell.length_a   1.000
_cell.length_b   1.000
_cell.length_c   1.000
_cell.angle_alpha   90.00
_cell.angle_beta   90.00
_cell.angle_gamma   90.00
#
_symmetry.space_group_name_H-M   'P 1'
#
loop_
_entity.id
_entity.type
_entity.pdbx_description
1 polymer ?
#
loop_
_entity_poly.entity_id
_entity_poly.type
_entity_poly.pdbx_seq_one_letter_code
_entity_poly.pdbx_strand_id
1 'polypeptide(L)'
;MKTGLFLYGALFAAAVTHAQETSKNAVKQSDVNNLYSGSSNSVEQVYTSPKRAPVPDLAPPTVIYVSPPVHTYAPTPAPSTPSTPSVMKSIKHDQVQPFQQVVGDDSPTAVAALKFKPQLHISSGCHSYPAVNTVGEFSGGLKPTGHDNGKCKGSGYGSQVYGRSAWHQDKWAIMYVWYFPKDNRDDDRHDWEHIVVWLDNPAVANQKLLAVSLWNGRKSDYWTLAIPGPVFVDGSSVKLDYGKANKDERTLSLTHLAGEFQPLIMWGQMSEKARTTFNTVLWRKEFMPLSDSCFEQHLKKAYDFVEG
;
A
#
# COMPACT_ATOMS: atom_id res chain seq x y z
N MET A 1 28.12 -57.59 33.01
CA MET A 1 27.18 -58.08 31.96
C MET A 1 27.65 -57.43 30.66
N LYS A 2 28.55 -58.09 29.91
CA LYS A 2 28.34 -58.89 28.65
C LYS A 2 27.73 -58.00 27.54
N THR A 3 28.29 -57.76 26.36
CA THR A 3 29.17 -58.49 25.40
C THR A 3 29.54 -57.43 24.32
N GLY A 4 30.75 -57.17 23.83
CA GLY A 4 31.58 -58.00 22.94
C GLY A 4 31.09 -58.03 21.48
N LEU A 5 31.67 -57.25 20.55
CA LEU A 5 31.81 -57.63 19.13
C LEU A 5 32.93 -56.86 18.39
N PHE A 6 33.73 -57.62 17.64
CA PHE A 6 34.85 -57.25 16.77
C PHE A 6 34.40 -57.14 15.29
N LEU A 7 35.30 -56.58 14.47
CA LEU A 7 35.69 -56.93 13.08
C LEU A 7 35.44 -55.94 11.92
N TYR A 8 36.58 -55.52 11.32
CA TYR A 8 36.96 -55.40 9.89
C TYR A 8 36.09 -54.56 8.93
N GLY A 9 36.65 -53.52 8.27
CA GLY A 9 37.37 -53.60 6.99
C GLY A 9 36.37 -53.36 5.83
N ALA A 10 36.57 -52.61 4.75
CA ALA A 10 37.75 -52.18 4.01
C ALA A 10 37.30 -51.16 2.92
N LEU A 11 38.24 -50.30 2.51
CA LEU A 11 38.46 -49.70 1.17
C LEU A 11 37.27 -49.24 0.29
N PHE A 12 37.32 -47.99 -0.19
CA PHE A 12 37.87 -47.67 -1.54
C PHE A 12 38.02 -46.15 -1.73
N ALA A 13 39.16 -45.76 -2.30
CA ALA A 13 39.50 -44.42 -2.73
C ALA A 13 38.90 -44.10 -4.11
N ALA A 14 38.53 -42.84 -4.35
CA ALA A 14 38.72 -42.18 -5.64
C ALA A 14 38.56 -40.66 -5.47
N ALA A 15 39.68 -39.95 -5.60
CA ALA A 15 39.69 -38.52 -5.81
C ALA A 15 39.28 -38.20 -7.25
N VAL A 16 38.43 -37.19 -7.45
CA VAL A 16 38.41 -36.42 -8.70
C VAL A 16 38.24 -34.95 -8.34
N THR A 17 39.38 -34.26 -8.29
CA THR A 17 39.51 -32.83 -8.55
C THR A 17 38.99 -32.55 -9.95
N HIS A 18 37.93 -31.73 -10.12
CA HIS A 18 37.64 -31.06 -11.38
C HIS A 18 37.17 -29.62 -11.11
N ALA A 19 38.09 -28.71 -11.43
CA ALA A 19 37.90 -27.37 -11.98
C ALA A 19 36.56 -26.65 -11.72
N GLN A 20 36.62 -25.65 -10.85
CA GLN A 20 35.84 -24.44 -11.01
C GLN A 20 36.37 -23.69 -12.24
N GLU A 21 35.70 -23.81 -13.37
CA GLU A 21 35.72 -22.77 -14.41
C GLU A 21 34.42 -22.83 -15.21
N THR A 22 33.93 -21.65 -15.60
CA THR A 22 32.76 -21.35 -16.46
C THR A 22 31.41 -21.04 -15.78
N SER A 23 31.23 -19.77 -15.37
CA SER A 23 30.09 -18.97 -15.85
C SER A 23 30.37 -17.46 -15.72
N LYS A 24 31.35 -16.97 -16.50
CA LYS A 24 31.31 -15.58 -16.96
C LYS A 24 30.54 -15.60 -18.28
N ASN A 25 29.30 -15.15 -18.27
CA ASN A 25 28.60 -14.62 -19.45
C ASN A 25 27.42 -13.79 -18.95
N ALA A 26 27.74 -12.56 -18.53
CA ALA A 26 26.77 -11.47 -18.50
C ALA A 26 26.46 -11.11 -19.96
N VAL A 27 25.24 -11.39 -20.40
CA VAL A 27 24.74 -10.90 -21.69
C VAL A 27 24.59 -9.39 -21.56
N LYS A 28 25.42 -8.64 -22.29
CA LYS A 28 25.27 -7.19 -22.44
C LYS A 28 24.01 -6.91 -23.26
N GLN A 29 23.22 -5.98 -22.75
CA GLN A 29 22.04 -5.43 -23.41
C GLN A 29 22.47 -4.49 -24.54
N SER A 30 22.97 -5.05 -25.64
CA SER A 30 23.24 -4.32 -26.89
C SER A 30 22.98 -5.12 -28.17
N ASP A 31 22.55 -6.39 -28.09
CA ASP A 31 22.43 -7.26 -29.28
C ASP A 31 20.98 -7.63 -29.66
N VAL A 32 19.98 -6.85 -29.21
CA VAL A 32 18.55 -7.11 -29.54
C VAL A 32 18.00 -6.16 -30.62
N ASN A 33 18.78 -5.20 -31.12
CA ASN A 33 18.31 -4.19 -32.08
C ASN A 33 18.65 -4.46 -33.56
N ASN A 34 18.95 -5.71 -33.94
CA ASN A 34 19.35 -6.03 -35.33
C ASN A 34 18.49 -7.11 -36.01
N LEU A 35 17.18 -7.10 -35.77
CA LEU A 35 16.23 -7.99 -36.44
C LEU A 35 14.94 -7.29 -36.89
N TYR A 36 15.02 -6.05 -37.41
CA TYR A 36 13.98 -5.46 -38.27
C TYR A 36 14.60 -4.43 -39.21
N SER A 37 15.41 -4.88 -40.18
CA SER A 37 15.81 -4.10 -41.34
C SER A 37 15.10 -4.66 -42.59
N GLY A 38 13.95 -4.07 -42.91
CA GLY A 38 13.14 -4.39 -44.08
C GLY A 38 12.83 -3.13 -44.88
N SER A 39 13.63 -2.91 -45.92
CA SER A 39 13.41 -2.09 -47.12
C SER A 39 12.01 -1.48 -47.32
N SER A 40 11.94 -0.15 -47.45
CA SER A 40 10.85 0.52 -48.16
C SER A 40 11.42 1.43 -49.25
N ASN A 41 11.28 1.00 -50.50
CA ASN A 41 11.54 1.80 -51.70
C ASN A 41 10.57 2.99 -51.77
N SER A 42 11.12 4.18 -52.00
CA SER A 42 10.39 5.41 -52.29
C SER A 42 9.75 5.34 -53.69
N VAL A 43 8.42 5.33 -53.75
CA VAL A 43 7.66 5.64 -54.97
C VAL A 43 7.05 7.03 -54.78
N GLU A 44 7.52 7.98 -55.58
CA GLU A 44 7.01 9.35 -55.66
C GLU A 44 5.60 9.32 -56.29
N GLN A 45 4.55 9.57 -55.50
CA GLN A 45 3.21 9.83 -56.03
C GLN A 45 2.98 11.33 -56.17
N VAL A 46 2.85 11.78 -57.42
CA VAL A 46 2.43 13.13 -57.80
C VAL A 46 0.96 13.31 -57.41
N TYR A 47 0.71 14.03 -56.32
CA TYR A 47 -0.63 14.51 -55.97
C TYR A 47 -0.89 15.85 -56.68
N THR A 48 -1.81 15.85 -57.65
CA THR A 48 -2.40 17.07 -58.18
C THR A 48 -3.52 17.55 -57.25
N SER A 49 -3.37 18.74 -56.67
CA SER A 49 -4.40 19.36 -55.83
C SER A 49 -5.66 19.70 -56.65
N PRO A 50 -6.89 19.41 -56.17
CA PRO A 50 -8.10 19.87 -56.84
C PRO A 50 -8.29 21.38 -56.64
N LYS A 51 -8.69 22.09 -57.71
CA LYS A 51 -9.13 23.50 -57.65
C LYS A 51 -10.34 23.62 -56.72
N ARG A 52 -10.22 24.51 -55.73
CA ARG A 52 -11.27 24.84 -54.75
C ARG A 52 -12.45 25.54 -55.43
N ALA A 53 -13.66 25.02 -55.23
CA ALA A 53 -14.89 25.71 -55.61
C ALA A 53 -15.11 26.96 -54.71
N PRO A 54 -15.85 27.99 -55.17
CA PRO A 54 -16.15 29.15 -54.35
C PRO A 54 -17.01 28.75 -53.14
N VAL A 55 -16.62 29.22 -51.95
CA VAL A 55 -17.38 29.02 -50.72
C VAL A 55 -18.57 29.98 -50.72
N PRO A 56 -19.81 29.55 -50.42
CA PRO A 56 -20.94 30.46 -50.26
C PRO A 56 -20.69 31.42 -49.09
N ASP A 57 -21.03 32.69 -49.27
CA ASP A 57 -20.94 33.73 -48.25
C ASP A 57 -21.95 33.42 -47.13
N LEU A 58 -21.46 32.82 -46.04
CA LEU A 58 -22.24 32.59 -44.84
C LEU A 58 -22.21 33.86 -44.01
N ALA A 59 -23.39 34.40 -43.72
CA ALA A 59 -23.56 35.53 -42.81
C ALA A 59 -22.78 35.29 -41.49
N PRO A 60 -22.17 36.33 -40.91
CA PRO A 60 -21.35 36.17 -39.72
C PRO A 60 -22.20 35.59 -38.58
N PRO A 61 -21.64 34.66 -37.77
CA PRO A 61 -22.38 34.05 -36.68
C PRO A 61 -22.82 35.15 -35.71
N THR A 62 -24.10 35.16 -35.37
CA THR A 62 -24.62 35.98 -34.29
C THR A 62 -23.95 35.54 -32.99
N VAL A 63 -23.04 36.36 -32.48
CA VAL A 63 -22.43 36.14 -31.16
C VAL A 63 -23.52 36.39 -30.12
N ILE A 64 -24.17 35.34 -29.67
CA ILE A 64 -25.05 35.40 -28.51
C ILE A 64 -24.14 35.51 -27.29
N TYR A 65 -24.05 36.70 -26.72
CA TYR A 65 -23.31 36.92 -25.48
C TYR A 65 -24.11 36.26 -24.34
N VAL A 66 -23.88 34.97 -24.12
CA VAL A 66 -24.38 34.28 -22.94
C VAL A 66 -23.58 34.84 -21.77
N SER A 67 -24.20 35.67 -20.94
CA SER A 67 -23.60 36.12 -19.69
C SER A 67 -23.13 34.88 -18.92
N PRO A 68 -21.90 34.87 -18.36
CA PRO A 68 -21.49 33.76 -17.52
C PRO A 68 -22.54 33.56 -16.42
N PRO A 69 -22.81 32.31 -16.00
CA PRO A 69 -23.68 32.08 -14.87
C PRO A 69 -23.14 32.92 -13.72
N VAL A 70 -24.01 33.76 -13.14
CA VAL A 70 -23.70 34.44 -11.90
C VAL A 70 -23.42 33.31 -10.91
N HIS A 71 -22.14 33.08 -10.64
CA HIS A 71 -21.75 32.27 -9.50
C HIS A 71 -22.24 33.06 -8.29
N THR A 72 -23.45 32.72 -7.83
CA THR A 72 -23.84 32.99 -6.47
C THR A 72 -22.84 32.18 -5.64
N TYR A 73 -21.75 32.84 -5.24
CA TYR A 73 -20.90 32.31 -4.18
C TYR A 73 -21.86 31.92 -3.06
N ALA A 74 -21.88 30.64 -2.72
CA ALA A 74 -22.51 30.23 -1.47
C ALA A 74 -21.95 31.14 -0.38
N PRO A 75 -22.77 31.69 0.52
CA PRO A 75 -22.27 32.53 1.58
C PRO A 75 -21.13 31.79 2.28
N THR A 76 -19.99 32.48 2.45
CA THR A 76 -18.88 32.00 3.26
C THR A 76 -19.46 31.41 4.54
N PRO A 77 -19.16 30.14 4.90
CA PRO A 77 -19.63 29.57 6.15
C PRO A 77 -19.27 30.54 7.27
N ALA A 78 -20.23 30.86 8.14
CA ALA A 78 -19.95 31.65 9.32
C ALA A 78 -18.74 31.03 10.05
N PRO A 79 -17.84 31.83 10.62
CA PRO A 79 -16.72 31.30 11.39
C PRO A 79 -17.27 30.31 12.40
N SER A 80 -16.85 29.05 12.28
CA SER A 80 -17.23 27.99 13.21
C SER A 80 -16.90 28.47 14.61
N THR A 81 -17.91 28.53 15.48
CA THR A 81 -17.75 28.82 16.90
C THR A 81 -16.57 27.98 17.43
N PRO A 82 -15.63 28.54 18.21
CA PRO A 82 -14.51 27.76 18.71
C PRO A 82 -15.07 26.57 19.49
N SER A 83 -14.99 25.38 18.87
CA SER A 83 -15.36 24.15 19.51
C SER A 83 -14.51 24.05 20.77
N THR A 84 -15.15 23.93 21.93
CA THR A 84 -14.46 23.59 23.18
C THR A 84 -13.42 22.51 22.88
N PRO A 85 -12.15 22.66 23.30
CA PRO A 85 -11.12 21.67 23.01
C PRO A 85 -11.63 20.30 23.42
N SER A 86 -11.88 19.44 22.44
CA SER A 86 -12.33 18.09 22.70
C SER A 86 -11.16 17.38 23.39
N VAL A 87 -11.26 17.16 24.70
CA VAL A 87 -10.25 16.38 25.42
C VAL A 87 -10.22 15.01 24.77
N MET A 88 -9.11 14.67 24.11
CA MET A 88 -8.94 13.36 23.51
C MET A 88 -9.00 12.29 24.59
N LYS A 89 -9.85 11.28 24.37
CA LYS A 89 -10.13 10.25 25.38
C LYS A 89 -9.55 8.92 24.94
N SER A 90 -8.65 8.39 25.76
CA SER A 90 -8.15 7.02 25.62
C SER A 90 -9.13 6.03 26.26
N ILE A 91 -9.38 4.91 25.58
CA ILE A 91 -10.22 3.81 26.06
C ILE A 91 -9.45 2.48 25.97
N LYS A 92 -9.99 1.42 26.57
CA LYS A 92 -9.40 0.08 26.48
C LYS A 92 -9.32 -0.36 25.01
N HIS A 93 -8.26 -1.07 24.64
CA HIS A 93 -8.00 -1.51 23.26
C HIS A 93 -9.14 -2.40 22.70
N ASP A 94 -9.85 -3.11 23.56
CA ASP A 94 -10.97 -3.98 23.22
C ASP A 94 -12.35 -3.30 23.25
N GLN A 95 -12.40 -1.98 23.50
CA GLN A 95 -13.64 -1.18 23.51
C GLN A 95 -13.74 -0.20 22.34
N VAL A 96 -12.70 -0.10 21.51
CA VAL A 96 -12.76 0.73 20.31
C VAL A 96 -13.66 0.04 19.29
N GLN A 97 -14.72 0.74 18.86
CA GLN A 97 -15.58 0.26 17.79
C GLN A 97 -14.96 0.62 16.43
N PRO A 98 -14.88 -0.33 15.48
CA PRO A 98 -14.38 -0.05 14.14
C PRO A 98 -15.37 0.80 13.34
N PHE A 99 -14.83 1.48 12.34
CA PHE A 99 -15.61 2.01 11.24
C PHE A 99 -16.14 0.86 10.39
N GLN A 100 -17.41 0.96 10.00
CA GLN A 100 -17.95 0.13 8.95
C GLN A 100 -17.26 0.47 7.63
N GLN A 101 -16.96 -0.55 6.83
CA GLN A 101 -16.46 -0.33 5.48
C GLN A 101 -17.55 0.35 4.66
N VAL A 102 -17.21 1.46 4.02
CA VAL A 102 -18.14 2.17 3.14
C VAL A 102 -18.37 1.33 1.89
N VAL A 103 -19.64 1.09 1.56
CA VAL A 103 -20.07 0.39 0.34
C VAL A 103 -20.82 1.38 -0.55
N GLY A 104 -20.69 1.23 -1.88
CA GLY A 104 -21.35 2.12 -2.86
C GLY A 104 -20.69 3.49 -3.05
N ASP A 105 -19.45 3.68 -2.59
CA ASP A 105 -18.62 4.82 -2.99
C ASP A 105 -17.98 4.50 -4.36
N ASP A 106 -18.60 5.02 -5.42
CA ASP A 106 -18.18 4.78 -6.80
C ASP A 106 -17.05 5.72 -7.26
N SER A 107 -16.44 6.48 -6.33
CA SER A 107 -15.27 7.28 -6.68
C SER A 107 -14.11 6.38 -7.14
N PRO A 108 -13.31 6.79 -8.15
CA PRO A 108 -12.14 6.04 -8.60
C PRO A 108 -11.21 5.61 -7.45
N THR A 109 -11.04 6.48 -6.47
CA THR A 109 -10.24 6.23 -5.26
C THR A 109 -10.80 5.08 -4.42
N ALA A 110 -12.08 5.11 -4.08
CA ALA A 110 -12.69 4.09 -3.22
C ALA A 110 -12.77 2.73 -3.93
N VAL A 111 -13.13 2.73 -5.22
CA VAL A 111 -13.14 1.51 -6.05
C VAL A 111 -11.75 0.89 -6.13
N ALA A 112 -10.70 1.68 -6.40
CA ALA A 112 -9.33 1.19 -6.43
C ALA A 112 -8.88 0.68 -5.05
N ALA A 113 -9.18 1.41 -3.98
CA ALA A 113 -8.79 1.00 -2.63
C ALA A 113 -9.46 -0.30 -2.16
N LEU A 114 -10.71 -0.55 -2.56
CA LEU A 114 -11.39 -1.81 -2.28
C LEU A 114 -10.85 -2.96 -3.14
N LYS A 115 -10.61 -2.71 -4.43
CA LYS A 115 -10.10 -3.73 -5.38
C LYS A 115 -8.70 -4.20 -5.01
N PHE A 116 -7.81 -3.27 -4.63
CA PHE A 116 -6.42 -3.57 -4.28
C PHE A 116 -6.20 -3.70 -2.77
N LYS A 117 -7.28 -3.88 -2.00
CA LYS A 117 -7.19 -4.10 -0.55
C LYS A 117 -6.33 -5.35 -0.28
N PRO A 118 -5.29 -5.28 0.58
CA PRO A 118 -4.44 -6.42 0.88
C PRO A 118 -5.14 -7.49 1.74
N GLN A 119 -4.70 -8.74 1.61
CA GLN A 119 -4.99 -9.80 2.56
C GLN A 119 -3.94 -9.78 3.67
N LEU A 120 -4.36 -10.01 4.92
CA LEU A 120 -3.46 -10.09 6.07
C LEU A 120 -3.57 -11.46 6.76
N HIS A 121 -2.51 -12.24 6.65
CA HIS A 121 -2.29 -13.46 7.42
C HIS A 121 -1.51 -13.12 8.70
N ILE A 122 -2.01 -13.56 9.86
CA ILE A 122 -1.32 -13.35 11.15
C ILE A 122 -0.64 -14.66 11.55
N SER A 123 0.68 -14.74 11.41
CA SER A 123 1.45 -15.92 11.80
C SER A 123 1.80 -15.93 13.29
N SER A 124 1.98 -14.75 13.90
CA SER A 124 2.23 -14.60 15.34
C SER A 124 1.92 -13.20 15.86
N GLY A 125 1.90 -13.05 17.19
CA GLY A 125 1.58 -11.80 17.90
C GLY A 125 0.10 -11.37 17.78
N CYS A 126 -0.16 -10.08 18.00
CA CYS A 126 -1.52 -9.56 17.99
C CYS A 126 -2.16 -9.59 16.60
N HIS A 127 -3.47 -9.80 16.58
CA HIS A 127 -4.34 -9.48 15.43
C HIS A 127 -4.51 -7.96 15.35
N SER A 128 -4.96 -7.46 14.20
CA SER A 128 -5.23 -6.03 14.00
C SER A 128 -6.50 -5.60 14.72
N TYR A 129 -6.47 -4.40 15.31
CA TYR A 129 -7.56 -3.80 16.08
C TYR A 129 -7.95 -2.43 15.50
N PRO A 130 -9.17 -1.95 15.75
CA PRO A 130 -9.48 -0.55 15.55
C PRO A 130 -8.69 0.32 16.56
N ALA A 131 -8.01 1.33 16.03
CA ALA A 131 -7.22 2.29 16.80
C ALA A 131 -8.07 3.46 17.31
N VAL A 132 -9.00 3.96 16.49
CA VAL A 132 -9.86 5.11 16.81
C VAL A 132 -11.28 4.82 16.34
N ASN A 133 -12.29 5.31 17.06
CA ASN A 133 -13.71 5.20 16.70
C ASN A 133 -14.27 6.50 16.08
N THR A 134 -15.53 6.48 15.67
CA THR A 134 -16.21 7.61 14.99
C THR A 134 -16.29 8.89 15.82
N VAL A 135 -16.22 8.81 17.15
CA VAL A 135 -16.27 9.96 18.05
C VAL A 135 -14.88 10.46 18.48
N GLY A 136 -13.81 9.84 17.96
CA GLY A 136 -12.43 10.24 18.22
C GLY A 136 -11.83 9.66 19.51
N GLU A 137 -12.48 8.71 20.17
CA GLU A 137 -11.86 7.94 21.25
C GLU A 137 -10.84 6.96 20.67
N PHE A 138 -9.71 6.79 21.34
CA PHE A 138 -8.58 6.01 20.82
C PHE A 138 -8.14 4.89 21.75
N SER A 139 -7.57 3.84 21.18
CA SER A 139 -7.03 2.69 21.88
C SER A 139 -5.87 3.09 22.78
N GLY A 140 -5.96 2.79 24.07
CA GLY A 140 -4.84 2.86 25.02
C GLY A 140 -3.81 1.73 24.87
N GLY A 141 -4.02 0.84 23.89
CA GLY A 141 -3.15 -0.30 23.61
C GLY A 141 -3.06 -1.28 24.76
N LEU A 142 -2.08 -2.18 24.65
CA LEU A 142 -1.76 -3.16 25.67
C LEU A 142 -0.34 -2.96 26.17
N LYS A 143 -0.12 -3.26 27.45
CA LYS A 143 1.24 -3.37 27.96
C LYS A 143 1.92 -4.56 27.26
N PRO A 144 3.18 -4.44 26.79
CA PRO A 144 3.92 -5.50 26.12
C PRO A 144 4.40 -6.60 27.08
N THR A 145 3.46 -7.26 27.77
CA THR A 145 3.74 -8.34 28.72
C THR A 145 3.00 -9.62 28.37
N GLY A 146 3.46 -10.72 28.97
CA GLY A 146 2.89 -12.05 28.77
C GLY A 146 3.16 -12.61 27.37
N HIS A 147 2.29 -13.51 26.91
CA HIS A 147 2.35 -14.03 25.54
C HIS A 147 2.23 -12.92 24.50
N ASP A 148 2.91 -13.10 23.37
CA ASP A 148 2.93 -12.21 22.21
C ASP A 148 1.52 -11.82 21.73
N ASN A 149 0.62 -12.78 21.65
CA ASN A 149 -0.79 -12.60 21.28
C ASN A 149 -1.73 -12.51 22.50
N GLY A 150 -1.17 -12.48 23.71
CA GLY A 150 -1.92 -12.45 24.97
C GLY A 150 -2.81 -11.21 25.05
N LYS A 151 -4.12 -11.43 25.18
CA LYS A 151 -5.19 -10.41 25.23
C LYS A 151 -5.37 -9.60 23.93
N CYS A 152 -4.79 -10.03 22.82
CA CYS A 152 -4.90 -9.36 21.52
C CYS A 152 -5.15 -10.31 20.34
N LYS A 153 -5.91 -11.40 20.54
CA LYS A 153 -6.27 -12.37 19.49
C LYS A 153 -7.47 -11.96 18.62
N GLY A 154 -7.99 -10.75 18.81
CA GLY A 154 -9.19 -10.23 18.15
C GLY A 154 -10.06 -9.42 19.09
N SER A 155 -10.59 -8.29 18.61
CA SER A 155 -11.57 -7.51 19.36
C SER A 155 -12.94 -8.18 19.28
N GLY A 156 -13.76 -8.03 20.33
CA GLY A 156 -15.18 -8.39 20.27
C GLY A 156 -15.96 -7.59 19.21
N TYR A 157 -15.40 -6.47 18.75
CA TYR A 157 -15.96 -5.63 17.69
C TYR A 157 -15.36 -5.90 16.30
N GLY A 158 -14.39 -6.82 16.17
CA GLY A 158 -13.72 -7.12 14.90
C GLY A 158 -12.37 -6.42 14.72
N SER A 159 -12.04 -6.10 13.47
CA SER A 159 -10.73 -5.58 13.08
C SER A 159 -10.87 -4.33 12.19
N GLN A 160 -9.76 -3.72 11.79
CA GLN A 160 -9.75 -2.57 10.89
C GLN A 160 -8.45 -2.53 10.07
N VAL A 161 -8.57 -2.08 8.83
CA VAL A 161 -7.47 -1.51 8.04
C VAL A 161 -7.82 -0.08 7.65
N TYR A 162 -6.83 0.81 7.72
CA TYR A 162 -6.96 2.22 7.38
C TYR A 162 -6.29 2.50 6.04
N GLY A 163 -6.87 3.35 5.21
CA GLY A 163 -6.32 3.69 3.89
C GLY A 163 -6.17 5.20 3.67
N ARG A 164 -5.11 5.64 3.00
CA ARG A 164 -5.00 7.01 2.45
C ARG A 164 -4.28 6.95 1.12
N SER A 165 -4.72 7.77 0.17
CA SER A 165 -4.21 7.72 -1.20
C SER A 165 -3.94 9.10 -1.76
N ALA A 166 -2.96 9.18 -2.64
CA ALA A 166 -2.62 10.39 -3.38
C ALA A 166 -1.84 10.04 -4.65
N TRP A 167 -1.79 10.99 -5.58
CA TRP A 167 -0.82 10.96 -6.66
C TRP A 167 0.57 11.29 -6.12
N HIS A 168 1.58 10.53 -6.53
CA HIS A 168 2.98 10.80 -6.25
C HIS A 168 3.82 10.36 -7.46
N GLN A 169 4.52 11.30 -8.09
CA GLN A 169 5.37 11.08 -9.29
C GLN A 169 4.65 10.26 -10.39
N ASP A 170 3.48 10.77 -10.80
CA ASP A 170 2.61 10.20 -11.85
C ASP A 170 2.12 8.78 -11.59
N LYS A 171 2.25 8.27 -10.35
CA LYS A 171 1.66 7.02 -9.89
C LYS A 171 0.61 7.31 -8.83
N TRP A 172 -0.38 6.44 -8.76
CA TRP A 172 -1.37 6.51 -7.70
C TRP A 172 -0.97 5.61 -6.53
N ALA A 173 -0.68 6.22 -5.39
CA ALA A 173 -0.32 5.50 -4.17
C ALA A 173 -1.56 5.27 -3.31
N ILE A 174 -1.71 4.06 -2.78
CA ILE A 174 -2.66 3.73 -1.72
C ILE A 174 -1.89 3.10 -0.58
N MET A 175 -1.79 3.83 0.53
CA MET A 175 -1.17 3.33 1.75
C MET A 175 -2.22 2.64 2.61
N TYR A 176 -1.96 1.38 2.99
CA TYR A 176 -2.79 0.60 3.91
C TYR A 176 -2.06 0.42 5.21
N VAL A 177 -2.74 0.68 6.33
CA VAL A 177 -2.16 0.69 7.67
C VAL A 177 -3.00 -0.14 8.62
N TRP A 178 -2.33 -0.98 9.41
CA TRP A 178 -2.93 -1.77 10.48
C TRP A 178 -2.38 -1.33 11.84
N TYR A 179 -3.28 -1.33 12.83
CA TYR A 179 -2.94 -1.08 14.22
C TYR A 179 -2.95 -2.38 15.01
N PHE A 180 -1.95 -2.56 15.85
CA PHE A 180 -1.86 -3.66 16.79
C PHE A 180 -1.73 -3.11 18.22
N PRO A 181 -2.42 -3.67 19.23
CA PRO A 181 -2.41 -3.10 20.57
C PRO A 181 -1.03 -3.07 21.24
N LYS A 182 -0.12 -3.96 20.85
CA LYS A 182 1.25 -4.09 21.34
C LYS A 182 2.11 -4.86 20.33
N ASP A 183 3.42 -4.68 20.44
CA ASP A 183 4.41 -5.64 19.99
C ASP A 183 5.30 -6.05 21.17
N ASN A 184 5.27 -7.33 21.52
CA ASN A 184 6.08 -7.86 22.61
C ASN A 184 7.54 -8.09 22.20
N ARG A 185 7.87 -8.17 20.90
CA ARG A 185 9.26 -8.36 20.44
C ARG A 185 10.09 -7.10 20.64
N ASP A 186 9.47 -5.94 20.46
CA ASP A 186 10.12 -4.63 20.59
C ASP A 186 9.84 -3.93 21.93
N ASP A 187 9.15 -4.60 22.88
CA ASP A 187 8.69 -4.02 24.17
C ASP A 187 7.82 -2.76 24.00
N ASP A 188 6.92 -2.84 23.01
CA ASP A 188 6.17 -1.69 22.51
C ASP A 188 4.66 -1.81 22.77
N ARG A 189 4.12 -0.77 23.43
CA ARG A 189 2.69 -0.53 23.49
C ARG A 189 2.31 0.21 22.22
N HIS A 190 1.28 -0.25 21.51
CA HIS A 190 0.95 0.19 20.14
C HIS A 190 1.99 -0.28 19.13
N ASP A 191 1.50 -0.75 18.00
CA ASP A 191 2.33 -1.05 16.84
C ASP A 191 1.53 -0.71 15.58
N TRP A 192 2.22 -0.17 14.60
CA TRP A 192 1.69 0.33 13.35
C TRP A 192 2.48 -0.26 12.20
N GLU A 193 1.80 -1.06 11.38
CA GLU A 193 2.39 -1.61 10.17
C GLU A 193 1.67 -1.12 8.94
N HIS A 194 2.41 -1.00 7.86
CA HIS A 194 1.86 -0.43 6.64
C HIS A 194 2.62 -0.83 5.38
N ILE A 195 1.89 -0.73 4.27
CA ILE A 195 2.41 -0.90 2.93
C ILE A 195 1.91 0.22 2.03
N VAL A 196 2.58 0.45 0.92
CA VAL A 196 2.09 1.29 -0.17
C VAL A 196 1.87 0.42 -1.40
N VAL A 197 0.65 0.44 -1.93
CA VAL A 197 0.29 -0.15 -3.21
C VAL A 197 0.34 0.95 -4.26
N TRP A 198 1.15 0.73 -5.30
CA TRP A 198 1.33 1.68 -6.40
C TRP A 198 0.56 1.24 -7.63
N LEU A 199 -0.32 2.09 -8.13
CA LEU A 199 -1.14 1.87 -9.31
C LEU A 199 -0.77 2.86 -10.43
N ASP A 200 -1.16 2.54 -11.65
CA ASP A 200 -1.07 3.44 -12.79
C ASP A 200 -2.03 4.63 -12.64
N ASN A 201 -3.34 4.36 -12.62
CA ASN A 201 -4.37 5.39 -12.53
C ASN A 201 -5.65 4.79 -11.91
N PRO A 202 -6.20 5.37 -10.84
CA PRO A 202 -7.41 4.83 -10.20
C PRO A 202 -8.66 4.97 -11.09
N ALA A 203 -8.66 5.89 -12.06
CA ALA A 203 -9.82 6.26 -12.87
C ALA A 203 -9.95 5.48 -14.19
N VAL A 204 -9.02 4.56 -14.50
CA VAL A 204 -9.13 3.70 -15.68
C VAL A 204 -9.83 2.39 -15.35
N ALA A 205 -10.56 1.80 -16.31
CA ALA A 205 -11.29 0.55 -16.09
C ALA A 205 -10.36 -0.61 -15.69
N ASN A 206 -9.18 -0.69 -16.32
CA ASN A 206 -8.19 -1.74 -16.10
C ASN A 206 -7.00 -1.21 -15.30
N GLN A 207 -7.24 -0.78 -14.06
CA GLN A 207 -6.15 -0.36 -13.16
C GLN A 207 -5.10 -1.48 -13.03
N LYS A 208 -3.83 -1.10 -13.02
CA LYS A 208 -2.68 -2.01 -12.93
C LYS A 208 -1.93 -1.81 -11.63
N LEU A 209 -1.61 -2.92 -10.97
CA LEU A 209 -0.62 -2.94 -9.90
C LEU A 209 0.78 -2.77 -10.51
N LEU A 210 1.50 -1.75 -10.07
CA LEU A 210 2.86 -1.46 -10.54
C LEU A 210 3.93 -1.93 -9.56
N ALA A 211 3.72 -1.67 -8.27
CA ALA A 211 4.64 -2.08 -7.22
C ALA A 211 3.94 -2.17 -5.86
N VAL A 212 4.61 -2.82 -4.92
CA VAL A 212 4.25 -2.79 -3.49
C VAL A 212 5.49 -2.43 -2.69
N SER A 213 5.38 -1.41 -1.84
CA SER A 213 6.41 -1.01 -0.89
C SER A 213 6.03 -1.48 0.51
N LEU A 214 6.90 -2.27 1.12
CA LEU A 214 6.73 -2.81 2.48
C LEU A 214 7.54 -1.97 3.46
N TRP A 215 6.92 -1.56 4.57
CA TRP A 215 7.63 -0.85 5.62
C TRP A 215 8.69 -1.74 6.29
N ASN A 216 9.84 -1.16 6.60
CA ASN A 216 10.89 -1.74 7.42
C ASN A 216 11.15 -0.81 8.62
N GLY A 217 10.54 -1.16 9.77
CA GLY A 217 10.64 -0.36 10.99
C GLY A 217 12.08 -0.15 11.46
N ARG A 218 12.94 -1.17 11.36
CA ARG A 218 14.36 -1.06 11.76
C ARG A 218 15.16 -0.03 10.96
N LYS A 219 14.90 0.07 9.66
CA LYS A 219 15.60 1.00 8.77
C LYS A 219 14.89 2.35 8.67
N SER A 220 13.68 2.46 9.22
CA SER A 220 12.79 3.60 9.04
C SER A 220 12.59 3.94 7.55
N ASP A 221 12.47 2.89 6.73
CA ASP A 221 12.49 2.95 5.27
C ASP A 221 11.59 1.86 4.65
N TYR A 222 11.54 1.78 3.33
CA TYR A 222 10.73 0.82 2.59
C TYR A 222 11.57 -0.15 1.76
N TRP A 223 11.05 -1.37 1.60
CA TRP A 223 11.47 -2.27 0.54
C TRP A 223 10.39 -2.33 -0.54
N THR A 224 10.72 -1.82 -1.72
CA THR A 224 9.82 -1.82 -2.88
C THR A 224 10.08 -3.04 -3.76
N LEU A 225 9.00 -3.74 -4.12
CA LEU A 225 9.01 -4.79 -5.12
C LEU A 225 8.16 -4.36 -6.32
N ALA A 226 8.80 -4.25 -7.48
CA ALA A 226 8.09 -4.15 -8.75
C ALA A 226 7.27 -5.43 -8.96
N ILE A 227 5.97 -5.27 -9.25
CA ILE A 227 4.97 -6.32 -9.53
C ILE A 227 5.24 -7.63 -8.75
N PRO A 228 4.67 -7.79 -7.53
CA PRO A 228 4.83 -9.02 -6.78
C PRO A 228 4.47 -10.25 -7.63
N GLY A 229 5.29 -11.30 -7.54
CA GLY A 229 5.06 -12.54 -8.28
C GLY A 229 3.66 -13.13 -8.00
N PRO A 230 3.08 -13.91 -8.92
CA PRO A 230 1.68 -14.34 -8.85
C PRO A 230 1.37 -15.18 -7.60
N VAL A 231 2.36 -15.83 -7.01
CA VAL A 231 2.19 -16.57 -5.74
C VAL A 231 1.88 -15.65 -4.55
N PHE A 232 2.18 -14.35 -4.64
CA PHE A 232 1.98 -13.35 -3.59
C PHE A 232 0.75 -12.47 -3.82
N VAL A 233 -0.03 -12.72 -4.89
CA VAL A 233 -1.21 -11.94 -5.25
C VAL A 233 -2.39 -12.87 -5.50
N ASP A 234 -3.54 -12.54 -4.95
CA ASP A 234 -4.81 -13.20 -5.23
C ASP A 234 -5.75 -12.18 -5.90
N GLY A 235 -6.02 -12.38 -7.19
CA GLY A 235 -6.67 -11.37 -8.02
C GLY A 235 -5.88 -10.07 -8.09
N SER A 236 -6.35 -9.03 -7.39
CA SER A 236 -5.66 -7.73 -7.24
C SER A 236 -5.12 -7.48 -5.82
N SER A 237 -5.36 -8.41 -4.90
CA SER A 237 -4.97 -8.29 -3.50
C SER A 237 -3.61 -8.90 -3.25
N VAL A 238 -2.66 -8.10 -2.81
CA VAL A 238 -1.39 -8.61 -2.30
C VAL A 238 -1.60 -9.38 -0.99
N LYS A 239 -0.91 -10.49 -0.82
CA LYS A 239 -0.96 -11.33 0.39
C LYS A 239 0.20 -11.00 1.31
N LEU A 240 -0.14 -10.55 2.52
CA LEU A 240 0.81 -10.16 3.55
C LEU A 240 0.78 -11.14 4.70
N ASP A 241 1.96 -11.46 5.23
CA ASP A 241 2.14 -12.08 6.54
C ASP A 241 2.60 -11.04 7.53
N TYR A 242 1.97 -11.03 8.69
CA TYR A 242 2.41 -10.31 9.86
C TYR A 242 2.80 -11.30 10.96
N GLY A 243 4.03 -11.15 11.44
CA GLY A 243 4.61 -12.07 12.44
C GLY A 243 5.87 -12.79 11.95
N LYS A 244 6.10 -12.83 10.63
CA LYS A 244 7.29 -13.41 10.01
C LYS A 244 8.35 -12.36 9.69
N ALA A 245 9.02 -11.87 10.73
CA ALA A 245 10.45 -11.59 10.66
C ALA A 245 11.14 -12.44 11.74
N ASN A 246 12.47 -12.54 11.68
CA ASN A 246 13.32 -13.36 12.57
C ASN A 246 12.97 -13.16 14.06
N LYS A 247 13.60 -13.92 14.98
CA LYS A 247 13.29 -13.90 16.43
C LYS A 247 13.13 -12.50 17.06
N ASP A 248 13.69 -11.48 16.43
CA ASP A 248 13.87 -10.14 16.98
C ASP A 248 12.95 -9.05 16.39
N GLU A 249 12.10 -9.30 15.39
CA GLU A 249 11.25 -8.23 14.79
C GLU A 249 9.87 -8.74 14.37
N ARG A 250 8.88 -7.86 14.43
CA ARG A 250 7.58 -8.04 13.78
C ARG A 250 7.45 -7.01 12.67
N THR A 251 7.05 -7.48 11.49
CA THR A 251 6.89 -6.63 10.30
C THR A 251 5.95 -7.31 9.31
N LEU A 252 5.54 -6.58 8.28
CA LEU A 252 4.82 -7.12 7.13
C LEU A 252 5.79 -7.66 6.09
N SER A 253 5.49 -8.86 5.60
CA SER A 253 6.21 -9.49 4.49
C SER A 253 5.24 -10.09 3.48
N LEU A 254 5.69 -10.29 2.23
CA LEU A 254 4.89 -11.04 1.26
C LEU A 254 4.80 -12.51 1.67
N THR A 255 3.64 -13.11 1.41
CA THR A 255 3.42 -14.53 1.69
C THR A 255 2.62 -15.24 0.61
N HIS A 256 2.81 -16.55 0.52
CA HIS A 256 2.00 -17.41 -0.34
C HIS A 256 0.69 -17.82 0.35
N LEU A 257 0.59 -17.64 1.66
CA LEU A 257 -0.58 -17.99 2.47
C LEU A 257 -1.71 -16.99 2.24
N ALA A 258 -2.94 -17.50 2.15
CA ALA A 258 -4.12 -16.63 2.17
C ALA A 258 -4.26 -15.96 3.54
N GLY A 259 -4.75 -14.73 3.53
CA GLY A 259 -5.03 -13.94 4.72
C GLY A 259 -6.47 -13.44 4.74
N GLU A 260 -6.85 -12.83 5.85
CA GLU A 260 -8.18 -12.25 6.02
C GLU A 260 -8.22 -10.82 5.46
N PHE A 261 -9.40 -10.39 5.02
CA PHE A 261 -9.68 -8.98 4.75
C PHE A 261 -10.26 -8.31 5.99
N GLN A 262 -9.73 -7.14 6.34
CA GLN A 262 -10.31 -6.30 7.38
C GLN A 262 -11.26 -5.27 6.74
N PRO A 263 -12.28 -4.77 7.46
CA PRO A 263 -13.05 -3.61 7.02
C PRO A 263 -12.10 -2.43 6.75
N LEU A 264 -12.17 -1.89 5.52
CA LEU A 264 -11.38 -0.73 5.12
C LEU A 264 -12.14 0.55 5.40
N ILE A 265 -11.45 1.54 5.97
CA ILE A 265 -11.93 2.91 6.03
C ILE A 265 -10.87 3.85 5.46
N MET A 266 -11.22 4.59 4.42
CA MET A 266 -10.31 5.58 3.82
C MET A 266 -10.28 6.87 4.66
N TRP A 267 -9.14 7.57 4.67
CA TRP A 267 -8.92 8.80 5.42
C TRP A 267 -10.02 9.84 5.17
N GLY A 268 -10.41 10.03 3.90
CA GLY A 268 -11.51 10.92 3.52
C GLY A 268 -12.88 10.53 4.06
N GLN A 269 -13.10 9.24 4.32
CA GLN A 269 -14.36 8.68 4.81
C GLN A 269 -14.50 8.70 6.34
N MET A 270 -13.42 8.95 7.08
CA MET A 270 -13.45 9.06 8.55
C MET A 270 -14.16 10.33 9.02
N SER A 271 -14.65 10.31 10.26
CA SER A 271 -15.15 11.53 10.91
C SER A 271 -14.01 12.52 11.14
N GLU A 272 -14.34 13.81 11.21
CA GLU A 272 -13.38 14.86 11.55
C GLU A 272 -12.70 14.58 12.89
N LYS A 273 -13.48 14.20 13.91
CA LYS A 273 -12.96 13.84 15.24
C LYS A 273 -11.90 12.74 15.18
N ALA A 274 -12.11 11.70 14.36
CA ALA A 274 -11.14 10.62 14.23
C ALA A 274 -9.86 11.09 13.53
N ARG A 275 -9.97 11.87 12.45
CA ARG A 275 -8.80 12.47 11.79
C ARG A 275 -8.04 13.40 12.73
N THR A 276 -8.74 14.24 13.50
CA THR A 276 -8.13 15.09 14.53
C THR A 276 -7.37 14.25 15.55
N THR A 277 -7.96 13.16 16.06
CA THR A 277 -7.28 12.26 16.99
C THR A 277 -6.01 11.65 16.37
N PHE A 278 -6.07 11.14 15.14
CA PHE A 278 -4.90 10.58 14.47
C PHE A 278 -3.79 11.60 14.17
N ASN A 279 -4.15 12.86 13.95
CA ASN A 279 -3.21 13.96 13.75
C ASN A 279 -2.59 14.50 15.05
N THR A 280 -3.17 14.19 16.21
CA THR A 280 -2.78 14.83 17.48
C THR A 280 -2.21 13.86 18.51
N VAL A 281 -2.71 12.62 18.56
CA VAL A 281 -2.23 11.62 19.51
C VAL A 281 -0.88 11.07 19.07
N LEU A 282 0.06 11.04 20.02
CA LEU A 282 1.27 10.26 19.91
C LEU A 282 1.01 8.82 20.38
N TRP A 283 1.29 7.87 19.49
CA TRP A 283 1.26 6.44 19.77
C TRP A 283 2.63 6.06 20.32
N ARG A 284 2.83 6.40 21.61
CA ARG A 284 4.14 6.56 22.28
C ARG A 284 4.89 7.81 21.81
N LYS A 285 5.75 7.68 20.80
CA LYS A 285 6.67 8.72 20.32
C LYS A 285 6.43 9.10 18.85
N GLU A 286 5.49 8.42 18.20
CA GLU A 286 5.23 8.55 16.78
C GLU A 286 3.77 8.88 16.51
N PHE A 287 3.51 9.58 15.41
CA PHE A 287 2.17 9.77 14.90
C PHE A 287 1.73 8.56 14.08
N MET A 288 0.41 8.42 13.90
CA MET A 288 -0.12 7.43 12.96
C MET A 288 0.47 7.67 11.55
N PRO A 289 0.87 6.62 10.80
CA PRO A 289 1.52 6.79 9.49
C PRO A 289 0.70 7.55 8.43
N LEU A 290 -0.64 7.52 8.51
CA LEU A 290 -1.51 8.28 7.60
C LEU A 290 -1.82 9.71 8.06
N SER A 291 -1.26 10.16 9.19
CA SER A 291 -1.46 11.54 9.65
C SER A 291 -1.00 12.55 8.60
N ASP A 292 -1.51 13.76 8.68
CA ASP A 292 -1.12 14.85 7.76
C ASP A 292 0.38 15.18 7.85
N SER A 293 1.01 14.93 9.01
CA SER A 293 2.45 15.15 9.20
C SER A 293 3.32 14.01 8.66
N CYS A 294 2.79 12.78 8.52
CA CYS A 294 3.57 11.60 8.16
C CYS A 294 3.35 11.13 6.72
N PHE A 295 2.13 11.23 6.19
CA PHE A 295 1.71 10.54 4.97
C PHE A 295 2.62 10.81 3.76
N GLU A 296 2.84 12.09 3.43
CA GLU A 296 3.68 12.47 2.27
C GLU A 296 5.14 12.06 2.44
N GLN A 297 5.65 12.05 3.69
CA GLN A 297 7.02 11.61 3.96
C GLN A 297 7.18 10.12 3.70
N HIS A 298 6.18 9.32 4.10
CA HIS A 298 6.18 7.89 3.81
C HIS A 298 6.03 7.62 2.31
N LEU A 299 5.20 8.37 1.56
CA LEU A 299 5.12 8.22 0.11
C LEU A 299 6.47 8.49 -0.58
N LYS A 300 7.16 9.56 -0.16
CA LYS A 300 8.50 9.89 -0.68
C LYS A 300 9.51 8.78 -0.42
N LYS A 301 9.49 8.15 0.77
CA LYS A 301 10.40 7.04 1.10
C LYS A 301 10.02 5.75 0.37
N ALA A 302 8.73 5.48 0.20
CA ALA A 302 8.23 4.29 -0.47
C ALA A 302 8.46 4.32 -1.99
N TYR A 303 8.65 5.51 -2.58
CA TYR A 303 8.85 5.64 -4.02
C TYR A 303 10.27 5.22 -4.43
N ASP A 304 10.37 4.05 -5.07
CA ASP A 304 11.62 3.48 -5.58
C ASP A 304 11.42 2.94 -7.01
N PHE A 305 10.87 3.80 -7.88
CA PHE A 305 10.82 3.53 -9.31
C PHE A 305 12.07 4.15 -9.95
N VAL A 306 12.88 3.33 -10.62
CA VAL A 306 13.97 3.85 -11.45
C VAL A 306 13.35 4.56 -12.64
N GLU A 307 13.63 5.86 -12.80
CA GLU A 307 13.29 6.56 -14.04
C GLU A 307 14.07 5.90 -15.20
N GLY A 308 13.33 5.36 -16.16
CA GLY A 308 13.90 4.72 -17.35
C GLY A 308 14.42 5.73 -18.37
#